data_AF-A0A1B9MVE6-F1
#
_entry.id   AF-A0A1B9MVE6-F1
#
_cell.length_a   1.000
_cell.length_b   1.000
_cell.length_c   1.000
_cell.angle_alpha   90.00
_cell.angle_beta   90.00
_cell.angle_gamma   90.00
#
_symmetry.space_group_name_H-M   'P 1'
#
loop_
_entity.id
_entity.type
_entity.pdbx_description
1 polymer ?
#
loop_
_entity_poly.entity_id
_entity_poly.type
_entity_poly.pdbx_seq_one_letter_code
_entity_poly.pdbx_strand_id
1 'polypeptide(L)'
;MGYRSIAGPIDAWNVKEGFPIQSDPKSNFPTTGADGLFFDLAIKGVDPDQLTWTPVTHDGITVTVKRTMTNDRWTKEMVTRVTLKGPEARFQWYNPYPRRITVPRLPWEFVLVGRDRSGNEIVRYAFVLQKWFVHRGDQGAYSFEQDDWCRGLGYRIPQVKDLTNAVCFGLNSDRRCNGAVGATPSSTGNHYQRRIGAGFFAEWGLLAGYRDTNFNRFGEYWTGDDSFVVNGNGSVMGLFPSFSSYGICTTP
;
A
#
# COMPACT_ATOMS: atom_id res chain seq x y z
N MET A 1 -11.89 19.02 7.42
CA MET A 1 -10.60 19.16 6.68
C MET A 1 -10.84 18.75 5.24
N GLY A 2 -10.52 19.62 4.28
CA GLY A 2 -10.92 19.45 2.88
C GLY A 2 -10.12 18.36 2.15
N TYR A 3 -10.84 17.50 1.41
CA TYR A 3 -10.33 16.44 0.53
C TYR A 3 -9.19 16.86 -0.43
N ARG A 4 -9.00 18.17 -0.66
CA ARG A 4 -7.96 18.72 -1.56
C ARG A 4 -6.53 18.60 -1.04
N SER A 5 -6.29 18.53 0.27
CA SER A 5 -4.91 18.48 0.81
C SER A 5 -4.22 17.13 0.60
N ILE A 6 -4.98 16.04 0.62
CA ILE A 6 -4.50 14.66 0.57
C ILE A 6 -4.32 14.16 -0.87
N ALA A 7 -5.09 14.70 -1.83
CA ALA A 7 -5.03 14.29 -3.23
C ALA A 7 -3.68 14.61 -3.90
N GLY A 8 -2.90 15.55 -3.37
CA GLY A 8 -1.68 16.02 -4.05
C GLY A 8 -2.00 16.90 -5.26
N PRO A 9 -1.02 17.16 -6.15
CA PRO A 9 -1.23 17.93 -7.38
C PRO A 9 -2.36 17.32 -8.23
N ILE A 10 -3.15 18.17 -8.89
CA ILE A 10 -4.33 17.75 -9.69
C ILE A 10 -3.99 16.68 -10.73
N ASP A 11 -2.78 16.72 -11.28
CA ASP A 11 -2.34 15.79 -12.34
C ASP A 11 -1.81 14.46 -11.79
N ALA A 12 -1.53 14.37 -10.49
CA ALA A 12 -0.98 13.17 -9.88
C ALA A 12 -2.06 12.16 -9.47
N TRP A 13 -3.21 12.62 -8.97
CA TRP A 13 -4.30 11.75 -8.54
C TRP A 13 -5.65 12.45 -8.76
N ASN A 14 -6.50 11.79 -9.55
CA ASN A 14 -7.87 12.24 -9.75
C ASN A 14 -8.78 11.64 -8.66
N VAL A 15 -9.51 12.49 -7.94
CA VAL A 15 -10.39 12.04 -6.85
C VAL A 15 -11.53 11.11 -7.34
N LYS A 16 -11.92 11.21 -8.62
CA LYS A 16 -12.95 10.37 -9.24
C LYS A 16 -12.37 9.16 -9.98
N GLU A 17 -11.27 9.34 -10.70
CA GLU A 17 -10.74 8.32 -11.62
C GLU A 17 -9.46 7.62 -11.12
N GLY A 18 -8.84 8.12 -10.05
CA GLY A 18 -7.61 7.56 -9.49
C GLY A 18 -6.33 8.02 -10.19
N PHE A 19 -5.31 7.15 -10.21
CA PHE A 19 -4.04 7.41 -10.88
C PHE A 19 -4.18 7.28 -12.39
N PRO A 20 -3.73 8.26 -13.19
CA PRO A 20 -3.72 8.12 -14.64
C PRO A 20 -2.68 7.09 -15.08
N ILE A 21 -3.04 6.28 -16.09
CA ILE A 21 -2.15 5.29 -16.69
C ILE A 21 -0.99 6.00 -17.39
N GLN A 22 0.22 5.50 -17.16
CA GLN A 22 1.47 5.92 -17.77
C GLN A 22 1.94 4.90 -18.81
N SER A 23 2.73 5.36 -19.77
CA SER A 23 3.33 4.50 -20.81
C SER A 23 4.42 3.57 -20.26
N ASP A 24 5.15 4.00 -19.23
CA ASP A 24 6.13 3.18 -18.51
C ASP A 24 5.46 2.44 -17.34
N PRO A 25 5.43 1.09 -17.33
CA PRO A 25 4.90 0.29 -16.23
C PRO A 25 5.51 0.60 -14.87
N LYS A 26 6.76 1.08 -14.81
CA LYS A 26 7.41 1.47 -13.54
C LYS A 26 6.78 2.70 -12.89
N SER A 27 6.10 3.51 -13.70
CA SER A 27 5.38 4.71 -13.25
C SER A 27 3.90 4.44 -12.99
N ASN A 28 3.42 3.22 -13.22
CA ASN A 28 2.04 2.82 -12.97
C ASN A 28 1.84 2.36 -11.53
N PHE A 29 0.64 2.60 -11.02
CA PHE A 29 0.22 2.12 -9.72
C PHE A 29 -0.09 0.60 -9.79
N PRO A 30 0.27 -0.20 -8.78
CA PRO A 30 1.08 0.16 -7.61
C PRO A 30 2.57 -0.14 -7.78
N THR A 31 3.41 0.56 -7.00
CA THR A 31 4.82 0.16 -6.80
C THR A 31 5.05 -0.53 -5.44
N THR A 32 4.09 -0.45 -4.52
CA THR A 32 4.13 -1.19 -3.26
C THR A 32 2.94 -2.14 -3.15
N GLY A 33 3.05 -3.23 -2.41
CA GLY A 33 1.94 -4.18 -2.23
C GLY A 33 1.90 -4.81 -0.86
N ALA A 34 0.75 -5.39 -0.52
CA ALA A 34 0.54 -6.25 0.64
C ALA A 34 -0.60 -7.23 0.31
N ASP A 35 -0.70 -8.30 1.09
CA ASP A 35 -1.72 -9.32 0.88
C ASP A 35 -3.15 -8.75 1.02
N GLY A 36 -4.01 -9.05 0.05
CA GLY A 36 -5.41 -8.66 0.03
C GLY A 36 -5.67 -7.23 -0.48
N LEU A 37 -4.64 -6.43 -0.74
CA LEU A 37 -4.83 -5.12 -1.36
C LEU A 37 -5.38 -5.26 -2.78
N PHE A 38 -6.19 -4.29 -3.18
CA PHE A 38 -6.85 -4.30 -4.47
C PHE A 38 -7.03 -2.91 -5.05
N PHE A 39 -7.22 -2.82 -6.36
CA PHE A 39 -7.61 -1.59 -7.05
C PHE A 39 -8.48 -1.92 -8.24
N ASP A 40 -9.26 -0.94 -8.70
CA ASP A 40 -10.23 -1.14 -9.75
C ASP A 40 -9.77 -0.46 -11.04
N LEU A 41 -9.81 -1.19 -12.17
CA LEU A 41 -9.48 -0.66 -13.48
C LEU A 41 -10.69 0.07 -14.07
N ALA A 42 -10.49 1.34 -14.44
CA ALA A 42 -11.46 2.11 -15.21
C ALA A 42 -11.31 1.79 -16.70
N ILE A 43 -12.04 0.78 -17.18
CA ILE A 43 -12.03 0.35 -18.59
C ILE A 43 -13.08 1.15 -19.36
N LYS A 44 -12.66 1.82 -20.44
CA LYS A 44 -13.52 2.60 -21.34
C LYS A 44 -13.40 2.06 -22.77
N GLY A 45 -14.46 2.21 -23.57
CA GLY A 45 -14.48 1.85 -25.00
C GLY A 45 -14.76 0.37 -25.30
N VAL A 46 -14.80 -0.50 -24.29
CA VAL A 46 -15.17 -1.92 -24.41
C VAL A 46 -16.02 -2.35 -23.23
N ASP A 47 -16.84 -3.38 -23.42
CA ASP A 47 -17.63 -4.00 -22.35
C ASP A 47 -16.73 -4.86 -21.45
N PRO A 48 -16.49 -4.49 -20.17
CA PRO A 48 -15.60 -5.23 -19.29
C PRO A 48 -16.10 -6.64 -18.95
N ASP A 49 -17.40 -6.91 -19.10
CA ASP A 49 -18.00 -8.22 -18.85
C ASP A 49 -17.71 -9.24 -19.97
N GLN A 50 -17.16 -8.76 -21.11
CA GLN A 50 -16.71 -9.61 -22.21
C GLN A 50 -15.23 -10.00 -22.11
N LEU A 51 -14.52 -9.45 -21.13
CA LEU A 51 -13.09 -9.68 -20.95
C LEU A 51 -12.82 -10.85 -20.01
N THR A 52 -11.92 -11.72 -20.44
CA THR A 52 -11.36 -12.81 -19.65
C THR A 52 -9.93 -12.48 -19.25
N TRP A 53 -9.55 -12.90 -18.04
CA TRP A 53 -8.26 -12.57 -17.45
C TRP A 53 -7.63 -13.82 -16.86
N THR A 54 -6.32 -13.97 -17.03
CA THR A 54 -5.55 -15.05 -16.43
C THR A 54 -4.74 -14.50 -15.25
N PRO A 55 -4.72 -15.19 -14.09
CA PRO A 55 -3.85 -14.80 -12.98
C PRO A 55 -2.37 -14.77 -13.37
N VAL A 56 -1.64 -13.80 -12.84
CA VAL A 56 -0.17 -13.68 -13.05
C VAL A 56 0.51 -13.88 -11.71
N THR A 57 1.53 -14.74 -11.65
CA THR A 57 2.25 -15.04 -10.40
C THR A 57 3.74 -14.87 -10.56
N HIS A 58 4.35 -14.07 -9.69
CA HIS A 58 5.79 -13.92 -9.57
C HIS A 58 6.19 -13.96 -8.10
N ASP A 59 7.16 -14.82 -7.78
CA ASP A 59 7.80 -14.94 -6.47
C ASP A 59 6.84 -14.99 -5.27
N GLY A 60 5.80 -15.82 -5.39
CA GLY A 60 4.78 -16.01 -4.35
C GLY A 60 3.72 -14.92 -4.27
N ILE A 61 3.74 -13.91 -5.15
CA ILE A 61 2.69 -12.91 -5.31
C ILE A 61 1.87 -13.27 -6.55
N THR A 62 0.58 -13.47 -6.37
CA THR A 62 -0.41 -13.71 -7.42
C THR A 62 -1.32 -12.49 -7.56
N VAL A 63 -1.43 -11.96 -8.77
CA VAL A 63 -2.35 -10.90 -9.13
C VAL A 63 -3.50 -11.51 -9.92
N THR A 64 -4.73 -11.22 -9.48
CA THR A 64 -5.96 -11.69 -10.14
C THR A 64 -6.81 -10.52 -10.56
N VAL A 65 -7.54 -10.66 -11.68
CA VAL A 65 -8.52 -9.67 -12.13
C VAL A 65 -9.88 -10.33 -12.16
N LYS A 66 -10.88 -9.71 -11.52
CA LYS A 66 -12.25 -10.22 -11.46
C LYS A 66 -13.26 -9.09 -11.63
N ARG A 67 -14.33 -9.37 -12.36
CA ARG A 67 -15.55 -8.55 -12.30
C ARG A 67 -16.27 -8.84 -11.00
N THR A 68 -16.48 -7.83 -10.17
CA THR A 68 -17.08 -7.98 -8.85
C THR A 68 -17.86 -6.74 -8.44
N MET A 69 -18.83 -6.92 -7.53
CA MET A 69 -19.58 -5.82 -6.97
C MET A 69 -18.76 -5.15 -5.86
N THR A 70 -18.72 -3.83 -5.86
CA THR A 70 -18.22 -3.09 -4.70
C THR A 70 -19.07 -3.42 -3.48
N ASN A 71 -18.40 -3.47 -2.32
CA ASN A 71 -19.07 -3.72 -1.05
C ASN A 71 -19.38 -2.39 -0.32
N ASP A 72 -19.48 -1.28 -1.04
CA ASP A 72 -19.83 0.01 -0.42
C ASP A 72 -21.31 0.01 0.02
N ARG A 73 -21.57 0.57 1.21
CA ARG A 73 -22.89 0.52 1.86
C ARG A 73 -23.93 1.37 1.14
N TRP A 74 -23.47 2.37 0.39
CA TRP A 74 -24.29 3.39 -0.25
C TRP A 74 -24.31 3.24 -1.77
N THR A 75 -23.25 2.68 -2.35
CA THR A 75 -23.11 2.48 -3.79
C THR A 75 -22.65 1.05 -4.08
N LYS A 76 -23.44 0.30 -4.83
CA LYS A 76 -23.07 -1.03 -5.34
C LYS A 76 -22.81 -0.90 -6.82
N GLU A 77 -21.56 -1.03 -7.23
CA GLU A 77 -21.13 -0.86 -8.61
C GLU A 77 -20.33 -2.08 -9.05
N MET A 78 -20.52 -2.50 -10.31
CA MET A 78 -19.75 -3.60 -10.89
C MET A 78 -18.40 -3.08 -11.38
N VAL A 79 -17.32 -3.51 -10.75
CA VAL A 79 -15.95 -3.06 -11.02
C VAL A 79 -15.08 -4.18 -11.56
N THR A 80 -14.02 -3.80 -12.29
CA THR A 80 -12.96 -4.73 -12.72
C THR A 80 -11.83 -4.65 -11.72
N ARG A 81 -11.85 -5.52 -10.70
CA ARG A 81 -10.95 -5.48 -9.56
C ARG A 81 -9.70 -6.30 -9.79
N VAL A 82 -8.55 -5.66 -9.60
CA VAL A 82 -7.24 -6.28 -9.49
C VAL A 82 -6.94 -6.53 -8.00
N THR A 83 -6.67 -7.77 -7.60
CA THR A 83 -6.33 -8.13 -6.23
C THR A 83 -4.94 -8.75 -6.17
N LEU A 84 -4.12 -8.28 -5.23
CA LEU A 84 -2.82 -8.85 -4.89
C LEU A 84 -2.99 -9.87 -3.76
N LYS A 85 -2.53 -11.11 -3.98
CA LYS A 85 -2.42 -12.16 -2.96
C LYS A 85 -0.95 -12.55 -2.86
N GLY A 86 -0.42 -12.66 -1.66
CA GLY A 86 1.00 -12.98 -1.49
C GLY A 86 1.36 -13.38 -0.07
N PRO A 87 2.66 -13.31 0.30
CA PRO A 87 3.10 -13.64 1.65
C PRO A 87 2.42 -12.74 2.69
N GLU A 88 1.83 -13.37 3.72
CA GLU A 88 1.22 -12.71 4.88
C GLU A 88 1.68 -13.38 6.18
N ALA A 89 1.52 -12.67 7.31
CA ALA A 89 1.96 -13.13 8.63
C ALA A 89 0.80 -13.43 9.60
N ARG A 90 -0.43 -13.56 9.11
CA ARG A 90 -1.66 -13.67 9.92
C ARG A 90 -1.60 -14.74 11.00
N PHE A 91 -1.06 -15.92 10.68
CA PHE A 91 -0.92 -17.03 11.62
C PHE A 91 0.18 -16.80 12.69
N GLN A 92 0.94 -15.72 12.59
CA GLN A 92 2.08 -15.42 13.46
C GLN A 92 1.98 -14.07 14.20
N TRP A 93 0.86 -13.34 14.08
CA TRP A 93 0.69 -12.03 14.72
C TRP A 93 0.95 -12.05 16.23
N TYR A 94 0.38 -13.04 16.92
CA TYR A 94 0.51 -13.20 18.37
C TYR A 94 1.73 -14.04 18.79
N ASN A 95 2.55 -14.49 17.85
CA ASN A 95 3.80 -15.17 18.16
C ASN A 95 4.94 -14.14 18.29
N PRO A 96 5.53 -13.94 19.48
CA PRO A 96 6.65 -13.01 19.66
C PRO A 96 7.93 -13.44 18.93
N TYR A 97 8.07 -14.74 18.62
CA TYR A 97 9.22 -15.30 17.91
C TYR A 97 8.74 -15.93 16.59
N PRO A 98 8.38 -15.10 15.59
CA PRO A 98 7.87 -15.61 14.34
C PRO A 98 8.97 -16.37 13.59
N ARG A 99 8.54 -17.32 12.78
CA ARG A 99 9.39 -18.02 11.82
C ARG A 99 9.37 -17.27 10.49
N ARG A 100 10.48 -17.38 9.76
CA ARG A 100 10.63 -16.83 8.42
C ARG A 100 9.47 -17.25 7.53
N ILE A 101 8.90 -16.27 6.82
CA ILE A 101 7.94 -16.50 5.74
C ILE A 101 8.61 -16.22 4.38
N THR A 102 7.91 -16.48 3.29
CA THR A 102 8.40 -16.11 1.95
C THR A 102 8.68 -14.60 1.88
N VAL A 103 9.86 -14.24 1.40
CA VAL A 103 10.28 -12.85 1.14
C VAL A 103 10.42 -12.70 -0.37
N PRO A 104 9.50 -11.98 -1.04
CA PRO A 104 9.62 -11.73 -2.47
C PRO A 104 10.87 -10.91 -2.81
N ARG A 105 11.59 -11.34 -3.84
CA ARG A 105 12.71 -10.69 -4.51
C ARG A 105 12.16 -9.74 -5.56
N LEU A 106 11.93 -8.49 -5.14
CA LEU A 106 11.44 -7.41 -5.98
C LEU A 106 12.62 -6.60 -6.56
N PRO A 107 12.46 -5.95 -7.74
CA PRO A 107 11.20 -5.69 -8.43
C PRO A 107 10.69 -6.77 -9.39
N TRP A 108 9.37 -6.83 -9.58
CA TRP A 108 8.70 -7.66 -10.60
C TRP A 108 7.68 -6.86 -11.38
N GLU A 109 7.67 -7.02 -12.70
CA GLU A 109 6.64 -6.50 -13.60
C GLU A 109 5.46 -7.49 -13.70
N PHE A 110 4.24 -6.98 -13.50
CA PHE A 110 3.00 -7.71 -13.67
C PHE A 110 2.25 -7.16 -14.88
N VAL A 111 1.97 -8.01 -15.86
CA VAL A 111 1.24 -7.65 -17.08
C VAL A 111 -0.12 -8.31 -17.09
N LEU A 112 -1.17 -7.53 -16.95
CA LEU A 112 -2.56 -7.96 -16.99
C LEU A 112 -3.11 -7.77 -18.40
N VAL A 113 -3.61 -8.85 -18.99
CA VAL A 113 -4.17 -8.84 -20.35
C VAL A 113 -5.62 -9.30 -20.30
N GLY A 114 -6.53 -8.42 -20.72
CA GLY A 114 -7.95 -8.72 -20.88
C GLY A 114 -8.22 -9.16 -22.30
N ARG A 115 -8.71 -10.40 -22.46
CA ARG A 115 -8.93 -11.03 -23.75
C ARG A 115 -10.41 -11.23 -24.05
N ASP A 116 -10.79 -11.10 -25.31
CA ASP A 116 -12.13 -11.50 -25.77
C ASP A 116 -12.31 -13.03 -25.78
N ARG A 117 -13.50 -13.49 -26.18
CA ARG A 117 -13.83 -14.92 -26.28
C ARG A 117 -13.02 -15.66 -27.35
N SER A 118 -12.47 -14.95 -28.33
CA SER A 118 -11.62 -15.50 -29.39
C SER A 118 -10.14 -15.54 -28.97
N GLY A 119 -9.82 -15.05 -27.77
CA GLY A 119 -8.46 -14.98 -27.25
C GLY A 119 -7.66 -13.76 -27.71
N ASN A 120 -8.29 -12.82 -28.43
CA ASN A 120 -7.62 -11.59 -28.85
C ASN A 120 -7.36 -10.69 -27.65
N GLU A 121 -6.20 -10.05 -27.62
CA GLU A 121 -5.87 -9.05 -26.61
C GLU A 121 -6.63 -7.75 -26.91
N ILE A 122 -7.50 -7.35 -25.97
CA ILE A 122 -8.34 -6.15 -26.11
C ILE A 122 -7.82 -5.01 -25.23
N VAL A 123 -7.38 -5.34 -24.01
CA VAL A 123 -6.81 -4.38 -23.06
C VAL A 123 -5.56 -4.95 -22.40
N ARG A 124 -4.62 -4.05 -22.09
CA ARG A 124 -3.39 -4.37 -21.36
C ARG A 124 -3.16 -3.33 -20.28
N TYR A 125 -2.79 -3.79 -19.10
CA TYR A 125 -2.32 -2.96 -18.00
C TYR A 125 -1.08 -3.58 -17.37
N ALA A 126 -0.03 -2.80 -17.13
CA ALA A 126 1.19 -3.29 -16.53
C ALA A 126 1.70 -2.35 -15.43
N PHE A 127 2.24 -2.93 -14.36
CA PHE A 127 2.83 -2.21 -13.24
C PHE A 127 4.02 -2.99 -12.67
N VAL A 128 4.90 -2.31 -11.94
CA VAL A 128 6.09 -2.92 -11.31
C VAL A 128 6.03 -2.78 -9.80
N LEU A 129 5.92 -3.90 -9.09
CA LEU A 129 6.08 -3.92 -7.64
C LEU A 129 7.55 -3.81 -7.27
N GLN A 130 7.87 -2.85 -6.42
CA GLN A 130 9.20 -2.55 -5.88
C GLN A 130 9.34 -3.02 -4.42
N LYS A 131 8.25 -2.95 -3.64
CA LYS A 131 8.27 -3.35 -2.21
C LYS A 131 7.03 -4.14 -1.83
N TRP A 132 7.20 -5.11 -0.95
CA TRP A 132 6.11 -5.87 -0.34
C TRP A 132 6.06 -5.64 1.17
N PHE A 133 4.85 -5.47 1.70
CA PHE A 133 4.61 -5.20 3.11
C PHE A 133 3.81 -6.33 3.75
N VAL A 134 4.16 -6.62 5.00
CA VAL A 134 3.42 -7.51 5.90
C VAL A 134 3.21 -6.78 7.22
N HIS A 135 2.15 -7.08 7.95
CA HIS A 135 1.85 -6.39 9.21
C HIS A 135 1.51 -7.39 10.31
N ARG A 136 1.56 -6.94 11.55
CA ARG A 136 1.31 -7.72 12.77
C ARG A 136 -0.14 -7.62 13.26
N GLY A 137 -1.09 -7.40 12.35
CA GLY A 137 -2.50 -7.27 12.69
C GLY A 137 -2.77 -6.15 13.70
N ASP A 138 -3.51 -6.48 14.76
CA ASP A 138 -3.86 -5.60 15.88
C ASP A 138 -2.88 -5.69 17.06
N GLN A 139 -1.78 -6.44 16.92
CA GLN A 139 -0.81 -6.60 18.00
C GLN A 139 0.10 -5.38 18.12
N GLY A 140 -0.20 -4.53 19.11
CA GLY A 140 0.69 -3.48 19.58
C GLY A 140 1.88 -4.06 20.36
N ALA A 141 3.06 -3.48 20.16
CA ALA A 141 4.29 -3.82 20.90
C ALA A 141 5.23 -2.61 20.94
N TYR A 142 6.31 -2.70 21.73
CA TYR A 142 7.37 -1.70 21.72
C TYR A 142 8.12 -1.70 20.38
N SER A 143 8.79 -0.58 20.05
CA SER A 143 9.48 -0.44 18.76
C SER A 143 10.50 -1.55 18.51
N PHE A 144 11.31 -1.91 19.52
CA PHE A 144 12.30 -2.97 19.42
C PHE A 144 11.68 -4.36 19.22
N GLU A 145 10.53 -4.63 19.84
CA GLU A 145 9.81 -5.90 19.68
C GLU A 145 9.19 -6.03 18.30
N GLN A 146 8.70 -4.93 17.71
CA GLN A 146 8.25 -4.95 16.32
C GLN A 146 9.41 -5.16 15.36
N ASP A 147 10.57 -4.54 15.61
CA ASP A 147 11.76 -4.75 14.79
C ASP A 147 12.25 -6.21 14.86
N ASP A 148 12.35 -6.79 16.07
CA ASP A 148 12.67 -8.21 16.25
C ASP A 148 11.65 -9.12 15.54
N TRP A 149 10.36 -8.79 15.61
CA TRP A 149 9.31 -9.55 14.92
C TRP A 149 9.47 -9.48 13.39
N CYS A 150 9.74 -8.30 12.83
CA CYS A 150 10.02 -8.14 11.40
C CYS A 150 11.25 -8.95 10.97
N ARG A 151 12.34 -8.88 11.74
CA ARG A 151 13.57 -9.64 11.47
C ARG A 151 13.31 -11.15 11.52
N GLY A 152 12.51 -11.63 12.47
CA GLY A 152 12.13 -13.05 12.55
C GLY A 152 11.37 -13.57 11.33
N LEU A 153 10.58 -12.72 10.66
CA LEU A 153 9.92 -13.04 9.40
C LEU A 153 10.86 -13.06 8.19
N GLY A 154 12.07 -12.52 8.31
CA GLY A 154 13.00 -12.25 7.21
C GLY A 154 12.77 -10.90 6.51
N TYR A 155 12.02 -10.01 7.15
CA TYR A 155 11.72 -8.65 6.72
C TYR A 155 12.49 -7.65 7.60
N ARG A 156 12.33 -6.35 7.35
CA ARG A 156 12.79 -5.29 8.25
C ARG A 156 11.64 -4.37 8.63
N ILE A 157 11.79 -3.66 9.74
CA ILE A 157 10.93 -2.52 10.04
C ILE A 157 11.12 -1.44 8.95
N PRO A 158 10.04 -0.76 8.50
CA PRO A 158 10.15 0.28 7.49
C PRO A 158 10.84 1.52 8.03
N GLN A 159 11.37 2.32 7.12
CA GLN A 159 11.71 3.72 7.37
C GLN A 159 10.48 4.61 7.11
N VAL A 160 10.48 5.85 7.59
CA VAL A 160 9.42 6.84 7.34
C VAL A 160 9.15 6.98 5.84
N LYS A 161 10.20 7.07 5.01
CA LYS A 161 10.11 7.13 3.55
C LYS A 161 9.55 5.86 2.88
N ASP A 162 9.52 4.72 3.56
CA ASP A 162 8.86 3.53 3.02
C ASP A 162 7.34 3.66 3.13
N LEU A 163 6.84 4.47 4.07
CA LEU A 163 5.43 4.57 4.42
C LEU A 163 4.77 5.85 3.91
N THR A 164 5.45 6.99 3.89
CA THR A 164 4.83 8.29 3.59
C THR A 164 5.79 9.27 2.94
N ASN A 165 5.25 10.23 2.20
CA ASN A 165 5.96 11.42 1.68
C ASN A 165 5.72 12.69 2.53
N ALA A 166 5.19 12.53 3.74
CA ALA A 166 5.01 13.63 4.67
C ALA A 166 6.31 14.35 5.00
N VAL A 167 6.20 15.65 5.22
CA VAL A 167 7.29 16.50 5.68
C VAL A 167 7.00 17.03 7.09
N CYS A 168 8.05 17.15 7.90
CA CYS A 168 7.94 17.74 9.24
C CYS A 168 8.08 19.27 9.24
N PHE A 169 7.37 19.94 8.32
CA PHE A 169 7.20 21.39 8.30
C PHE A 169 5.97 21.74 7.48
N GLY A 170 5.38 22.91 7.67
CA GLY A 170 4.17 23.33 6.97
C GLY A 170 2.88 22.93 7.70
N LEU A 171 1.83 22.61 6.95
CA LEU A 171 0.51 22.35 7.56
C LEU A 171 0.53 21.07 8.41
N ASN A 172 -0.04 21.13 9.61
CA ASN A 172 -0.15 20.03 10.59
C ASN A 172 1.18 19.48 11.12
N SER A 173 2.33 20.14 10.87
CA SER A 173 3.61 19.74 11.47
C SER A 173 3.72 20.22 12.92
N ASP A 174 4.30 19.39 13.79
CA ASP A 174 4.70 19.77 15.14
C ASP A 174 6.17 19.39 15.38
N ARG A 175 6.72 19.75 16.54
CA ARG A 175 8.13 19.42 16.87
C ARG A 175 8.38 17.92 17.05
N ARG A 176 7.34 17.09 17.13
CA ARG A 176 7.48 15.65 17.40
C ARG A 176 7.95 14.88 16.17
N CYS A 177 7.80 15.39 14.95
CA CYS A 177 8.33 14.73 13.75
C CYS A 177 9.72 15.23 13.33
N ASN A 178 10.37 16.09 14.13
CA ASN A 178 11.63 16.73 13.74
C ASN A 178 12.70 15.67 13.45
N GLY A 179 13.31 15.74 12.26
CA GLY A 179 14.30 14.76 11.79
C GLY A 179 13.71 13.64 10.93
N ALA A 180 12.38 13.47 10.90
CA ALA A 180 11.74 12.51 10.01
C ALA A 180 11.91 12.90 8.54
N VAL A 181 12.36 11.94 7.72
CA VAL A 181 12.53 12.10 6.28
C VAL A 181 11.53 11.20 5.55
N GLY A 182 10.49 11.83 4.99
CA GLY A 182 9.54 11.17 4.10
C GLY A 182 10.11 10.88 2.70
N ALA A 183 9.36 10.12 1.94
CA ALA A 183 9.63 9.84 0.54
C ALA A 183 9.50 11.09 -0.34
N THR A 184 10.05 10.99 -1.55
CA THR A 184 9.89 11.99 -2.59
C THR A 184 8.94 11.50 -3.69
N PRO A 185 8.17 12.38 -4.33
CA PRO A 185 8.09 13.82 -4.04
C PRO A 185 7.34 14.10 -2.74
N SER A 186 7.85 15.07 -1.98
CA SER A 186 7.30 15.46 -0.69
C SER A 186 5.88 16.02 -0.79
N SER A 187 5.11 15.80 0.28
CA SER A 187 3.82 16.46 0.45
C SER A 187 3.99 17.91 0.95
N THR A 188 2.89 18.64 1.08
CA THR A 188 2.89 20.04 1.54
C THR A 188 2.84 20.20 3.06
N GLY A 189 2.95 19.11 3.82
CA GLY A 189 2.90 19.15 5.28
C GLY A 189 3.01 17.77 5.92
N ASN A 190 2.62 17.66 7.19
CA ASN A 190 2.74 16.39 7.92
C ASN A 190 1.52 15.47 7.67
N HIS A 191 1.39 15.01 6.43
CA HIS A 191 0.35 14.11 5.92
C HIS A 191 0.82 13.57 4.57
N TYR A 192 0.32 12.41 4.13
CA TYR A 192 0.64 11.98 2.76
C TYR A 192 -0.09 12.84 1.73
N GLN A 193 0.52 12.93 0.55
CA GLN A 193 -0.17 13.30 -0.68
C GLN A 193 -0.14 12.13 -1.64
N ARG A 194 -1.28 11.81 -2.28
CA ARG A 194 -1.39 10.66 -3.18
C ARG A 194 -0.40 10.78 -4.34
N ARG A 195 0.62 9.92 -4.33
CA ARG A 195 1.70 9.90 -5.32
C ARG A 195 2.26 8.48 -5.45
N ILE A 196 2.51 8.06 -6.68
CA ILE A 196 3.14 6.78 -7.00
C ILE A 196 4.63 6.86 -6.65
N GLY A 197 5.18 5.81 -6.03
CA GLY A 197 6.58 5.72 -5.60
C GLY A 197 6.92 6.50 -4.33
N ALA A 198 5.92 7.10 -3.68
CA ALA A 198 6.10 8.07 -2.59
C ALA A 198 5.76 7.50 -1.20
N GLY A 199 5.89 6.18 -1.03
CA GLY A 199 5.61 5.46 0.21
C GLY A 199 4.24 4.78 0.23
N PHE A 200 4.12 3.75 1.07
CA PHE A 200 2.98 2.83 1.09
C PHE A 200 1.61 3.53 1.26
N PHE A 201 1.48 4.44 2.24
CA PHE A 201 0.23 5.16 2.48
C PHE A 201 -0.01 6.28 1.46
N ALA A 202 1.04 6.86 0.87
CA ALA A 202 0.87 7.80 -0.23
C ALA A 202 0.32 7.12 -1.49
N GLU A 203 0.69 5.87 -1.74
CA GLU A 203 0.15 5.10 -2.86
C GLU A 203 -1.27 4.60 -2.60
N TRP A 204 -1.46 3.87 -1.50
CA TRP A 204 -2.70 3.15 -1.23
C TRP A 204 -3.75 4.00 -0.50
N GLY A 205 -3.35 5.12 0.09
CA GLY A 205 -4.21 5.93 0.95
C GLY A 205 -4.54 5.23 2.26
N LEU A 206 -5.68 5.57 2.84
CA LEU A 206 -6.12 5.02 4.13
C LEU A 206 -6.52 3.55 3.98
N LEU A 207 -5.72 2.64 4.56
CA LEU A 207 -5.90 1.20 4.36
C LEU A 207 -7.17 0.61 4.99
N ALA A 208 -7.84 1.35 5.88
CA ALA A 208 -9.12 0.98 6.45
C ALA A 208 -10.22 0.69 5.40
N GLY A 209 -10.05 1.21 4.18
CA GLY A 209 -10.96 0.96 3.05
C GLY A 209 -10.81 -0.44 2.43
N TYR A 210 -9.68 -1.12 2.64
CA TYR A 210 -9.43 -2.46 2.12
C TYR A 210 -9.93 -3.50 3.12
N ARG A 211 -11.21 -3.88 3.00
CA ARG A 211 -11.81 -4.92 3.84
C ARG A 211 -11.00 -6.22 3.74
N ASP A 212 -11.00 -6.98 4.83
CA ASP A 212 -10.36 -8.29 4.96
C ASP A 212 -8.82 -8.31 4.94
N THR A 213 -8.18 -7.13 4.81
CA THR A 213 -6.72 -6.98 4.96
C THR A 213 -6.27 -6.87 6.42
N ASN A 214 -7.17 -6.55 7.35
CA ASN A 214 -6.89 -6.40 8.78
C ASN A 214 -5.85 -5.31 9.14
N PHE A 215 -5.59 -4.36 8.25
CA PHE A 215 -4.89 -3.14 8.62
C PHE A 215 -5.72 -2.35 9.62
N ASN A 216 -5.09 -1.88 10.70
CA ASN A 216 -5.78 -1.09 11.70
C ASN A 216 -6.15 0.29 11.14
N ARG A 217 -7.42 0.67 11.27
CA ARG A 217 -7.98 1.93 10.74
C ARG A 217 -7.33 3.18 11.32
N PHE A 218 -6.95 3.13 12.60
CA PHE A 218 -6.30 4.22 13.32
C PHE A 218 -4.88 3.81 13.75
N GLY A 219 -4.30 2.84 13.03
CA GLY A 219 -2.99 2.32 13.34
C GLY A 219 -1.91 3.37 13.16
N GLU A 220 -1.11 3.54 14.20
CA GLU A 220 0.21 4.14 14.17
C GLU A 220 1.22 3.01 13.99
N TYR A 221 2.03 3.07 12.95
CA TYR A 221 2.97 2.00 12.62
C TYR A 221 4.38 2.45 12.93
N TRP A 222 5.10 1.66 13.72
CA TRP A 222 6.51 1.92 14.03
C TRP A 222 7.37 1.96 12.79
N THR A 223 8.37 2.84 12.83
CA THR A 223 9.48 2.89 11.87
C THR A 223 10.80 2.67 12.59
N GLY A 224 11.81 2.25 11.83
CA GLY A 224 13.17 2.07 12.34
C GLY A 224 13.95 3.37 12.53
N ASP A 225 13.41 4.51 12.07
CA ASP A 225 14.03 5.82 12.26
C ASP A 225 13.62 6.39 13.63
N ASP A 226 14.59 6.72 14.49
CA ASP A 226 14.50 7.52 15.74
C ASP A 226 13.13 7.59 16.45
N SER A 227 12.50 6.44 16.69
CA SER A 227 11.20 6.31 17.39
C SER A 227 10.03 7.05 16.73
N PHE A 228 10.00 7.12 15.40
CA PHE A 228 8.83 7.64 14.68
C PHE A 228 7.77 6.56 14.45
N VAL A 229 6.52 6.99 14.48
CA VAL A 229 5.39 6.27 13.92
C VAL A 229 4.78 7.02 12.74
N VAL A 230 4.18 6.28 11.82
CA VAL A 230 3.39 6.81 10.72
C VAL A 230 1.94 6.36 10.86
N ASN A 231 1.02 7.31 10.89
CA ASN A 231 -0.41 7.05 10.95
C ASN A 231 -0.96 6.67 9.56
N GLY A 232 -2.12 6.01 9.49
CA GLY A 232 -2.81 5.68 8.23
C GLY A 232 -3.20 6.87 7.35
N ASN A 233 -3.13 8.12 7.83
CA ASN A 233 -3.24 9.35 7.01
C ASN A 233 -1.86 9.88 6.51
N GLY A 234 -0.79 9.15 6.80
CA GLY A 234 0.59 9.46 6.43
C GLY A 234 1.31 10.46 7.33
N SER A 235 0.67 10.98 8.38
CA SER A 235 1.35 11.89 9.31
C SER A 235 2.39 11.15 10.13
N VAL A 236 3.54 11.78 10.33
CA VAL A 236 4.63 11.29 11.15
C VAL A 236 4.56 11.90 12.55
N MET A 237 4.84 11.12 13.57
CA MET A 237 4.93 11.58 14.96
C MET A 237 6.04 10.81 15.67
N GLY A 238 6.85 11.51 16.46
CA GLY A 238 7.76 10.88 17.40
C GLY A 238 6.98 10.38 18.61
N LEU A 239 7.22 9.12 18.97
CA LEU A 239 6.68 8.49 20.18
C LEU A 239 7.83 8.00 21.04
N PHE A 240 7.62 7.97 22.36
CA PHE A 240 8.62 7.36 23.22
C PHE A 240 8.65 5.83 22.98
N PRO A 241 9.83 5.19 22.92
CA PRO A 241 9.96 3.74 22.72
C PRO A 241 9.18 2.89 23.74
N SER A 242 8.86 3.47 24.90
CA SER A 242 8.07 2.85 25.97
C SER A 242 6.56 2.79 25.67
N PHE A 243 6.08 3.36 24.57
CA PHE A 243 4.69 3.20 24.14
C PHE A 243 4.55 1.95 23.26
N SER A 244 3.34 1.39 23.26
CA SER A 244 2.97 0.30 22.37
C SER A 244 2.35 0.87 21.10
N SER A 245 2.77 0.36 19.93
CA SER A 245 2.22 0.73 18.63
C SER A 245 2.27 -0.44 17.64
N TYR A 246 1.63 -0.30 16.48
CA TYR A 246 1.45 -1.41 15.53
C TYR A 246 2.72 -1.69 14.72
N GLY A 247 2.87 -2.95 14.32
CA GLY A 247 3.98 -3.42 13.51
C GLY A 247 3.60 -3.55 12.04
N ILE A 248 4.39 -2.93 11.17
CA ILE A 248 4.43 -3.23 9.74
C ILE A 248 5.89 -3.49 9.36
N CYS A 249 6.12 -4.39 8.42
CA CYS A 249 7.42 -4.79 7.94
C CYS A 249 7.46 -4.67 6.42
N THR A 250 8.62 -4.43 5.88
CA THR A 250 8.85 -4.35 4.43
C THR A 250 10.01 -5.24 4.02
N THR A 251 10.02 -5.66 2.75
CA THR A 251 11.13 -6.40 2.16
C THR A 251 12.46 -5.64 2.40
N PRO A 252 13.57 -6.33 2.68
CA PRO A 252 14.87 -5.72 2.95
C PRO A 252 15.26 -4.63 1.95
#